data_AF-M2X4E9-F1
#
_entry.id   AF-M2X4E9-F1
#
_cell.length_a   1.000
_cell.length_b   1.000
_cell.length_c   1.000
_cell.angle_alpha   90.00
_cell.angle_beta   90.00
_cell.angle_gamma   90.00
#
_symmetry.space_group_name_H-M   'P 1'
#
loop_
_entity.id
_entity.type
_entity.pdbx_description
1 polymer ?
#
loop_
_entity_poly.entity_id
_entity_poly.type
_entity_poly.pdbx_seq_one_letter_code
_entity_poly.pdbx_strand_id
1 'polypeptide(L)'
;MDDILAVLKQVEEEKILECSTTEEFYDRLLNIGCRSRAADHPYFHGMRDGTLPNVLLALCDYALQKSALHNHFKEARGCADEEYAATQPLRAIRMETPKAAPILINLEQRSISVVDAKYEDLFGRLLKALEREAGSEGLAMLPQVNVGRYFGEEFGRLVESENFLFLLGVLSIRTFPVVHTVYRYILEAFKKYTRLSPREYFFYQLGSELETPLYGYLKEKICTVCKTREDRWEVSKGFAHAAACQSRYWDRLYRRALGYPRNRWKDTDRLEIPISPVSRFNQLKSRLLQHKFDHSDLEVLPEESQEHSSISSNTYSLGKPSV
;
A
#
# COMPACT_ATOMS: atom_id res chain seq x y z
N MET A 1 -19.96 10.28 -6.10
CA MET A 1 -20.43 9.51 -7.27
C MET A 1 -19.58 9.87 -8.48
N ASP A 2 -19.29 11.17 -8.63
CA ASP A 2 -18.52 11.76 -9.74
C ASP A 2 -17.14 11.11 -9.97
N ASP A 3 -16.34 10.85 -8.94
CA ASP A 3 -15.01 10.24 -9.12
C ASP A 3 -15.06 8.79 -9.64
N ILE A 4 -16.10 8.02 -9.30
CA ILE A 4 -16.27 6.65 -9.81
C ILE A 4 -16.54 6.72 -11.31
N LEU A 5 -17.49 7.58 -11.70
CA LEU A 5 -17.86 7.78 -13.10
C LEU A 5 -16.69 8.34 -13.92
N ALA A 6 -15.88 9.23 -13.34
CA ALA A 6 -14.70 9.77 -14.01
C ALA A 6 -13.68 8.66 -14.36
N VAL A 7 -13.39 7.76 -13.41
CA VAL A 7 -12.48 6.62 -13.66
C VAL A 7 -13.08 5.66 -14.69
N LEU A 8 -14.35 5.26 -14.52
CA LEU A 8 -15.00 4.32 -15.46
C LEU A 8 -15.16 4.91 -16.86
N LYS A 9 -15.42 6.21 -16.97
CA LYS A 9 -15.45 6.90 -18.26
C LYS A 9 -14.08 6.84 -18.95
N GLN A 10 -12.98 7.07 -18.22
CA GLN A 10 -11.63 6.92 -18.79
C GLN A 10 -11.35 5.48 -19.23
N VAL A 11 -11.79 4.48 -18.45
CA VAL A 11 -11.68 3.05 -18.80
C VAL A 11 -12.33 2.77 -20.17
N GLU A 12 -13.51 3.33 -20.43
CA GLU A 12 -14.22 3.19 -21.69
C GLU A 12 -13.59 4.01 -22.83
N GLU A 13 -13.30 5.29 -22.60
CA GLU A 13 -12.72 6.20 -23.60
C GLU A 13 -11.35 5.72 -24.09
N GLU A 14 -10.54 5.19 -23.18
CA GLU A 14 -9.23 4.62 -23.50
C GLU A 14 -9.32 3.17 -24.03
N LYS A 15 -10.52 2.59 -24.10
CA LYS A 15 -10.77 1.23 -24.59
C LYS A 15 -9.93 0.17 -23.87
N ILE A 16 -9.66 0.35 -22.57
CA ILE A 16 -8.75 -0.58 -21.86
C ILE A 16 -9.36 -1.99 -21.72
N LEU A 17 -10.68 -2.08 -21.79
CA LEU A 17 -11.40 -3.35 -21.75
C LEU A 17 -11.15 -4.20 -23.01
N GLU A 18 -10.69 -3.58 -24.10
CA GLU A 18 -10.37 -4.20 -25.39
C GLU A 18 -8.87 -4.47 -25.57
N CYS A 19 -8.04 -4.25 -24.55
CA CYS A 19 -6.60 -4.52 -24.63
C CYS A 19 -6.30 -5.95 -25.11
N SER A 20 -5.24 -6.09 -25.89
CA SER A 20 -4.84 -7.37 -26.49
C SER A 20 -4.47 -8.42 -25.44
N THR A 21 -3.93 -7.97 -24.30
CA THR A 21 -3.56 -8.83 -23.18
C THR A 21 -4.14 -8.31 -21.86
N THR A 22 -4.28 -9.21 -20.87
CA THR A 22 -4.72 -8.82 -19.53
C THR A 22 -3.65 -8.04 -18.77
N GLU A 23 -2.37 -8.26 -19.09
CA GLU A 23 -1.26 -7.47 -18.59
C GLU A 23 -1.36 -6.01 -19.06
N GLU A 24 -1.59 -5.80 -20.36
CA GLU A 24 -1.81 -4.47 -20.92
C GLU A 24 -3.03 -3.78 -20.29
N PHE A 25 -4.13 -4.52 -20.09
CA PHE A 25 -5.29 -4.01 -19.35
C PHE A 25 -4.90 -3.51 -17.95
N TYR A 26 -4.16 -4.33 -17.19
CA TYR A 26 -3.82 -4.01 -15.81
C TYR A 26 -2.87 -2.82 -15.70
N ASP A 27 -1.83 -2.78 -16.53
CA ASP A 27 -0.87 -1.67 -16.56
C ASP A 27 -1.56 -0.34 -16.94
N ARG A 28 -2.51 -0.38 -17.89
CA ARG A 28 -3.30 0.80 -18.27
C ARG A 28 -4.29 1.24 -17.19
N LEU A 29 -4.92 0.28 -16.48
CA LEU A 29 -5.78 0.60 -15.34
C LEU A 29 -5.00 1.32 -14.22
N LEU A 30 -3.77 0.88 -13.94
CA LEU A 30 -2.90 1.55 -12.96
C LEU A 30 -2.47 2.94 -13.43
N ASN A 31 -2.21 3.13 -14.73
CA ASN A 31 -1.93 4.44 -15.31
C ASN A 31 -3.12 5.42 -15.16
N ILE A 32 -4.36 4.94 -15.35
CA ILE A 32 -5.57 5.71 -14.99
C ILE A 32 -5.53 6.09 -13.49
N GLY A 33 -5.18 5.14 -12.62
CA GLY A 33 -4.95 5.38 -11.20
C GLY A 33 -4.02 6.53 -10.89
N CYS A 34 -2.82 6.52 -11.49
CA CYS A 34 -1.80 7.54 -11.30
C CYS A 34 -2.23 8.94 -11.76
N ARG A 35 -3.14 9.02 -12.75
CA ARG A 35 -3.71 10.28 -13.27
C ARG A 35 -5.02 10.68 -12.60
N SER A 36 -5.60 9.80 -11.78
CA SER A 36 -6.84 10.07 -11.07
C SER A 36 -6.61 10.96 -9.85
N ARG A 37 -7.68 11.59 -9.34
CA ARG A 37 -7.66 12.36 -8.08
C ARG A 37 -7.22 11.53 -6.86
N ALA A 38 -7.20 10.21 -6.94
CA ALA A 38 -6.70 9.35 -5.87
C ALA A 38 -5.17 9.45 -5.70
N ALA A 39 -4.45 9.82 -6.76
CA ALA A 39 -2.99 10.00 -6.77
C ALA A 39 -2.56 11.44 -7.07
N ASP A 40 -3.30 12.13 -7.93
CA ASP A 40 -3.05 13.49 -8.40
C ASP A 40 -4.08 14.47 -7.83
N HIS A 41 -4.05 14.65 -6.51
CA HIS A 41 -5.02 15.46 -5.77
C HIS A 41 -4.53 16.90 -5.54
N PRO A 42 -5.40 17.93 -5.60
CA PRO A 42 -5.04 19.31 -5.23
C PRO A 42 -4.38 19.44 -3.84
N TYR A 43 -4.70 18.55 -2.91
CA TYR A 43 -4.05 18.46 -1.61
C TYR A 43 -2.53 18.24 -1.72
N PHE A 44 -2.12 17.30 -2.57
CA PHE A 44 -0.72 16.94 -2.77
C PHE A 44 0.03 18.03 -3.52
N HIS A 45 -0.58 18.64 -4.54
CA HIS A 45 -0.02 19.83 -5.18
C HIS A 45 0.16 20.96 -4.17
N GLY A 46 -0.83 21.21 -3.32
CA GLY A 46 -0.74 22.26 -2.32
C GLY A 46 0.36 22.03 -1.27
N MET A 47 0.60 20.77 -0.89
CA MET A 47 1.75 20.41 -0.04
C MET A 47 3.08 20.58 -0.78
N ARG A 48 3.20 20.12 -2.03
CA ARG A 48 4.43 20.21 -2.84
C ARG A 48 4.81 21.65 -3.18
N ASP A 49 3.82 22.45 -3.57
CA ASP A 49 3.99 23.80 -4.11
C ASP A 49 3.90 24.88 -3.03
N GLY A 50 3.51 24.48 -1.81
CA GLY A 50 3.44 25.38 -0.67
C GLY A 50 2.29 26.37 -0.71
N THR A 51 1.24 26.05 -1.48
CA THR A 51 0.05 26.90 -1.62
C THR A 51 -0.97 26.66 -0.51
N LEU A 52 -0.81 25.62 0.31
CA LEU A 52 -1.58 25.44 1.54
C LEU A 52 -1.22 26.53 2.58
N PRO A 53 -2.19 27.00 3.38
CA PRO A 53 -1.94 28.00 4.43
C PRO A 53 -0.79 27.63 5.37
N ASN A 54 -0.69 26.35 5.74
CA ASN A 54 0.37 25.84 6.59
C ASN A 54 0.73 24.39 6.22
N VAL A 55 1.78 24.25 5.41
CA VAL A 55 2.23 22.94 4.92
C VAL A 55 2.73 22.04 6.05
N LEU A 56 3.41 22.60 7.06
CA LEU A 56 3.91 21.81 8.19
C LEU A 56 2.76 21.15 8.93
N LEU A 57 1.71 21.92 9.26
CA LEU A 57 0.52 21.36 9.90
C LEU A 57 -0.22 20.37 8.99
N ALA A 58 -0.26 20.58 7.68
CA ALA A 58 -0.81 19.60 6.74
C ALA A 58 -0.01 18.29 6.73
N LEU A 59 1.32 18.34 6.77
CA LEU A 59 2.19 17.16 6.87
C LEU A 59 2.01 16.43 8.20
N CYS A 60 1.93 17.16 9.32
CA CYS A 60 1.64 16.59 10.64
C CYS A 60 0.28 15.90 10.67
N ASP A 61 -0.78 16.58 10.21
CA ASP A 61 -2.12 16.01 10.15
C ASP A 61 -2.13 14.76 9.27
N TYR A 62 -1.56 14.83 8.06
CA TYR A 62 -1.46 13.67 7.18
C TYR A 62 -0.78 12.46 7.86
N ALA A 63 0.35 12.68 8.55
CA ALA A 63 1.06 11.61 9.25
C ALA A 63 0.24 11.03 10.41
N LEU A 64 -0.44 11.87 11.19
CA LEU A 64 -1.33 11.44 12.28
C LEU A 64 -2.53 10.66 11.76
N GLN A 65 -3.19 11.12 10.69
CA GLN A 65 -4.32 10.43 10.09
C GLN A 65 -3.90 9.11 9.44
N LYS A 66 -2.70 9.02 8.84
CA LYS A 66 -2.14 7.74 8.37
C LYS A 66 -1.85 6.79 9.53
N SER A 67 -1.31 7.30 10.65
CA SER A 67 -1.13 6.51 11.89
C SER A 67 -2.45 5.95 12.39
N ALA A 68 -3.49 6.78 12.41
CA ALA A 68 -4.80 6.39 12.87
C ALA A 68 -5.48 5.36 11.95
N LEU A 69 -5.32 5.50 10.64
CA LEU A 69 -5.73 4.48 9.65
C LEU A 69 -5.02 3.14 9.91
N HIS A 70 -3.71 3.18 10.13
CA HIS A 70 -2.92 1.98 10.43
C HIS A 70 -3.42 1.29 11.71
N ASN A 71 -3.65 2.08 12.77
CA ASN A 71 -4.17 1.57 14.03
C ASN A 71 -5.58 1.02 13.90
N HIS A 72 -6.47 1.67 13.14
CA HIS A 72 -7.82 1.15 12.88
C HIS A 72 -7.78 -0.27 12.33
N PHE A 73 -6.96 -0.48 11.29
CA PHE A 73 -6.86 -1.82 10.74
C PHE A 73 -6.14 -2.78 11.71
N LYS A 74 -5.16 -2.31 12.51
CA LYS A 74 -4.53 -3.15 13.55
C LYS A 74 -5.53 -3.62 14.60
N GLU A 75 -6.39 -2.73 15.09
CA GLU A 75 -7.45 -3.02 16.07
C GLU A 75 -8.48 -3.99 15.48
N ALA A 76 -8.85 -3.80 14.22
CA ALA A 76 -9.73 -4.72 13.49
C ALA A 76 -9.15 -6.16 13.37
N ARG A 77 -7.85 -6.36 13.64
CA ARG A 77 -7.22 -7.70 13.70
C ARG A 77 -7.40 -8.41 15.04
N GLY A 78 -7.76 -7.72 16.13
CA GLY A 78 -7.89 -8.29 17.49
C GLY A 78 -6.68 -9.13 17.91
N CYS A 79 -5.62 -8.52 18.46
CA CYS A 79 -4.47 -9.18 19.11
C CYS A 79 -4.13 -10.61 18.63
N ALA A 80 -3.47 -10.73 17.49
CA ALA A 80 -2.75 -11.95 17.12
C ALA A 80 -1.35 -11.54 16.67
N ASP A 81 -0.52 -11.20 17.65
CA ASP A 81 0.92 -11.34 17.53
C ASP A 81 1.27 -12.83 17.66
N GLU A 82 2.34 -13.19 16.97
CA GLU A 82 3.05 -14.48 16.98
C GLU A 82 2.49 -15.56 16.01
N GLU A 83 3.33 -15.88 15.01
CA GLU A 83 3.27 -17.10 14.19
C GLU A 83 2.26 -17.22 13.01
N TYR A 84 1.80 -16.13 12.41
CA TYR A 84 0.88 -16.21 11.23
C TYR A 84 1.54 -15.87 9.88
N ALA A 85 2.87 -15.98 9.80
CA ALA A 85 3.69 -15.44 8.71
C ALA A 85 4.34 -16.48 7.77
N ALA A 86 4.02 -17.77 7.84
CA ALA A 86 4.60 -18.78 6.94
C ALA A 86 3.78 -18.95 5.62
N THR A 87 3.75 -17.88 4.80
CA THR A 87 3.55 -17.78 3.32
C THR A 87 2.50 -18.59 2.50
N GLN A 88 1.83 -17.93 1.51
CA GLN A 88 2.07 -18.19 0.06
C GLN A 88 1.66 -17.06 -0.96
N PRO A 89 0.43 -16.50 -1.08
CA PRO A 89 0.31 -15.01 -1.31
C PRO A 89 -0.64 -14.30 -0.32
N LEU A 90 -0.42 -14.55 0.98
CA LEU A 90 -1.38 -14.45 2.11
C LEU A 90 -2.46 -15.56 2.08
N ARG A 91 -2.01 -16.73 1.59
CA ARG A 91 -2.69 -17.99 1.24
C ARG A 91 -3.91 -17.79 0.32
N ALA A 92 -3.63 -17.29 -0.88
CA ALA A 92 -4.47 -17.04 -2.07
C ALA A 92 -5.56 -15.94 -1.93
N ILE A 93 -5.20 -14.82 -1.28
CA ILE A 93 -6.10 -13.76 -0.73
C ILE A 93 -6.91 -14.27 0.48
N ARG A 94 -6.48 -15.39 1.04
CA ARG A 94 -7.14 -16.27 2.03
C ARG A 94 -8.21 -17.16 1.38
N MET A 95 -7.79 -17.89 0.35
CA MET A 95 -8.50 -18.87 -0.51
C MET A 95 -9.72 -18.33 -1.27
N GLU A 96 -9.58 -17.10 -1.78
CA GLU A 96 -10.50 -16.35 -2.69
C GLU A 96 -11.63 -15.52 -2.06
N THR A 97 -11.74 -15.47 -0.71
CA THR A 97 -12.11 -14.31 0.18
C THR A 97 -13.26 -14.54 1.19
N PRO A 98 -13.03 -14.41 2.52
CA PRO A 98 -14.14 -14.02 3.42
C PRO A 98 -13.93 -12.82 4.37
N LYS A 99 -12.72 -12.27 4.59
CA LYS A 99 -12.50 -11.02 5.36
C LYS A 99 -11.13 -10.41 4.99
N ALA A 100 -10.98 -9.79 3.82
CA ALA A 100 -9.67 -9.36 3.30
C ALA A 100 -9.07 -8.11 3.99
N ALA A 101 -9.70 -7.54 5.01
CA ALA A 101 -9.18 -6.38 5.74
C ALA A 101 -7.78 -6.57 6.39
N PRO A 102 -7.40 -7.74 6.96
CA PRO A 102 -6.06 -7.95 7.54
C PRO A 102 -4.94 -7.98 6.49
N ILE A 103 -5.27 -8.13 5.20
CA ILE A 103 -4.30 -8.25 4.09
C ILE A 103 -3.66 -6.91 3.77
N LEU A 104 -4.41 -5.81 3.79
CA LEU A 104 -3.91 -4.47 3.42
C LEU A 104 -2.82 -3.93 4.34
N ILE A 105 -2.91 -4.22 5.64
CA ILE A 105 -1.89 -3.81 6.62
C ILE A 105 -0.61 -4.61 6.44
N ASN A 106 -0.74 -5.90 6.15
CA ASN A 106 0.39 -6.82 6.07
C ASN A 106 1.31 -6.45 4.89
N LEU A 107 0.77 -5.81 3.85
CA LEU A 107 1.50 -5.50 2.62
C LEU A 107 2.29 -4.19 2.67
N GLU A 108 1.76 -3.14 3.34
CA GLU A 108 2.58 -1.95 3.65
C GLU A 108 3.66 -2.26 4.70
N GLN A 109 3.37 -3.11 5.69
CA GLN A 109 4.33 -3.47 6.75
C GLN A 109 5.49 -4.35 6.27
N ARG A 110 5.23 -5.34 5.39
CA ARG A 110 6.27 -6.25 4.86
C ARG A 110 7.23 -5.60 3.85
N SER A 111 6.85 -4.46 3.28
CA SER A 111 7.74 -3.72 2.37
C SER A 111 8.92 -3.07 3.11
N ILE A 112 8.86 -3.01 4.46
CA ILE A 112 9.86 -2.37 5.31
C ILE A 112 10.79 -3.38 5.99
N SER A 113 10.39 -4.66 6.10
CA SER A 113 11.23 -5.72 6.65
C SER A 113 12.44 -6.06 5.77
N VAL A 114 12.48 -5.58 4.52
CA VAL A 114 13.61 -5.77 3.59
C VAL A 114 14.88 -5.04 4.06
N VAL A 115 14.78 -4.14 5.05
CA VAL A 115 15.90 -3.36 5.59
C VAL A 115 16.20 -3.67 7.06
N ASP A 116 15.75 -4.83 7.58
CA ASP A 116 15.83 -5.19 9.00
C ASP A 116 15.27 -4.09 9.94
N ALA A 117 14.26 -3.35 9.49
CA ALA A 117 13.60 -2.30 10.24
C ALA A 117 12.12 -2.60 10.41
N LYS A 118 11.56 -2.32 11.59
CA LYS A 118 10.11 -2.44 11.80
C LYS A 118 9.40 -1.20 11.25
N TYR A 119 8.22 -1.40 10.66
CA TYR A 119 7.36 -0.31 10.18
C TYR A 119 7.13 0.74 11.28
N GLU A 120 6.82 0.26 12.49
CA GLU A 120 6.54 1.05 13.68
C GLU A 120 7.71 1.95 14.07
N ASP A 121 8.95 1.45 13.90
CA ASP A 121 10.15 2.21 14.24
C ASP A 121 10.41 3.33 13.24
N LEU A 122 10.27 3.05 11.93
CA LEU A 122 10.48 4.05 10.88
C LEU A 122 9.38 5.11 10.90
N PHE A 123 8.12 4.69 10.99
CA PHE A 123 6.99 5.62 10.99
C PHE A 123 6.88 6.38 12.31
N GLY A 124 7.15 5.72 13.45
CA GLY A 124 7.22 6.37 14.76
C GLY A 124 8.33 7.42 14.85
N ARG A 125 9.48 7.19 14.21
CA ARG A 125 10.55 8.20 14.09
C ARG A 125 10.06 9.44 13.36
N LEU A 126 9.35 9.26 12.24
CA LEU A 126 8.78 10.38 11.49
C LEU A 126 7.81 11.19 12.36
N LEU A 127 6.88 10.51 13.05
CA LEU A 127 5.88 11.18 13.89
C LEU A 127 6.56 12.04 14.96
N LYS A 128 7.53 11.47 15.69
CA LYS A 128 8.31 12.21 16.70
C LYS A 128 9.05 13.41 16.12
N ALA A 129 9.59 13.29 14.91
CA ALA A 129 10.28 14.38 14.24
C ALA A 129 9.33 15.51 13.83
N LEU A 130 8.14 15.17 13.34
CA LEU A 130 7.09 16.15 13.00
C LEU A 130 6.51 16.81 14.24
N GLU A 131 6.31 16.07 15.33
CA GLU A 131 5.86 16.63 16.61
C GLU A 131 6.86 17.64 17.17
N ARG A 132 8.16 17.30 17.14
CA ARG A 132 9.25 18.21 17.52
C ARG A 132 9.24 19.48 16.67
N GLU A 133 9.01 19.35 15.37
CA GLU A 133 9.07 20.49 14.45
C GLU A 133 7.84 21.39 14.54
N ALA A 134 6.64 20.83 14.70
CA ALA A 134 5.41 21.60 14.87
C ALA A 134 5.29 22.25 16.26
N GLY A 135 5.89 21.63 17.28
CA GLY A 135 5.73 22.04 18.67
C GLY A 135 4.33 21.77 19.22
N SER A 136 4.17 21.89 20.53
CA SER A 136 2.90 21.62 21.22
C SER A 136 1.76 22.53 20.75
N GLU A 137 2.04 23.82 20.53
CA GLU A 137 1.05 24.78 20.05
C GLU A 137 0.55 24.43 18.65
N GLY A 138 1.45 24.04 17.73
CA GLY A 138 1.08 23.65 16.38
C GLY A 138 0.22 22.38 16.38
N LEU A 139 0.59 21.38 17.18
CA LEU A 139 -0.18 20.14 17.31
C LEU A 139 -1.56 20.38 17.94
N ALA A 140 -1.67 21.31 18.89
CA ALA A 140 -2.96 21.66 19.50
C ALA A 140 -3.94 22.29 18.50
N MET A 141 -3.46 22.85 17.39
CA MET A 141 -4.30 23.39 16.32
C MET A 141 -4.87 22.31 15.38
N LEU A 142 -4.32 21.09 15.44
CA LEU A 142 -4.81 20.01 14.59
C LEU A 142 -6.18 19.52 15.06
N PRO A 143 -7.17 19.40 14.16
CA PRO A 143 -8.48 18.94 14.57
C PRO A 143 -8.42 17.49 15.06
N GLN A 144 -9.08 17.21 16.18
CA GLN A 144 -9.06 15.89 16.85
C GLN A 144 -9.90 14.82 16.12
N VAL A 145 -10.56 15.18 15.01
CA VAL A 145 -11.35 14.25 14.20
C VAL A 145 -10.43 13.27 13.49
N ASN A 146 -10.70 11.98 13.68
CA ASN A 146 -9.95 10.87 13.10
C ASN A 146 -10.47 10.51 11.71
N VAL A 147 -10.07 11.30 10.72
CA VAL A 147 -10.37 11.09 9.30
C VAL A 147 -9.80 9.75 8.80
N GLY A 148 -8.64 9.35 9.32
CA GLY A 148 -8.00 8.06 9.01
C GLY A 148 -8.91 6.88 9.34
N ARG A 149 -9.53 6.87 10.52
CA ARG A 149 -10.47 5.81 10.94
C ARG A 149 -11.69 5.73 10.03
N TYR A 150 -12.30 6.87 9.70
CA TYR A 150 -13.46 6.88 8.78
C TYR A 150 -13.12 6.33 7.40
N PHE A 151 -11.93 6.67 6.88
CA PHE A 151 -11.45 6.06 5.64
C PHE A 151 -11.22 4.56 5.82
N GLY A 152 -10.65 4.13 6.93
CA GLY A 152 -10.47 2.72 7.27
C GLY A 152 -11.79 1.94 7.26
N GLU A 153 -12.84 2.48 7.86
CA GLU A 153 -14.18 1.88 7.87
C GLU A 153 -14.80 1.83 6.46
N GLU A 154 -14.65 2.90 5.67
CA GLU A 154 -15.20 2.97 4.31
C GLU A 154 -14.47 2.04 3.33
N PHE A 155 -13.14 2.04 3.38
CA PHE A 155 -12.31 1.13 2.60
C PHE A 155 -12.50 -0.33 3.08
N GLY A 156 -12.67 -0.52 4.40
CA GLY A 156 -13.05 -1.78 5.03
C GLY A 156 -14.25 -2.45 4.37
N ARG A 157 -15.33 -1.68 4.14
CA ARG A 157 -16.52 -2.20 3.44
C ARG A 157 -16.26 -2.63 2.00
N LEU A 158 -15.36 -1.95 1.28
CA LEU A 158 -15.00 -2.36 -0.08
C LEU A 158 -14.25 -3.68 -0.09
N VAL A 159 -13.42 -3.92 0.93
CA VAL A 159 -12.58 -5.11 1.01
C VAL A 159 -13.32 -6.32 1.60
N GLU A 160 -14.54 -6.10 2.08
CA GLU A 160 -15.51 -7.13 2.48
C GLU A 160 -16.40 -7.60 1.32
N SER A 161 -16.18 -7.08 0.10
CA SER A 161 -16.90 -7.52 -1.10
C SER A 161 -16.70 -9.01 -1.38
N GLU A 162 -17.79 -9.75 -1.58
CA GLU A 162 -17.79 -11.16 -2.02
C GLU A 162 -17.44 -11.32 -3.51
N ASN A 163 -17.52 -10.24 -4.29
CA ASN A 163 -17.07 -10.25 -5.68
C ASN A 163 -15.54 -10.17 -5.73
N PHE A 164 -14.91 -11.29 -6.06
CA PHE A 164 -13.45 -11.44 -6.08
C PHE A 164 -12.76 -10.53 -7.12
N LEU A 165 -13.32 -10.41 -8.32
CA LEU A 165 -12.77 -9.53 -9.37
C LEU A 165 -12.82 -8.06 -8.96
N PHE A 166 -13.95 -7.64 -8.38
CA PHE A 166 -14.08 -6.31 -7.77
C PHE A 166 -13.02 -6.11 -6.68
N LEU A 167 -12.82 -7.08 -5.79
CA LEU A 167 -11.82 -6.98 -4.74
C LEU A 167 -10.40 -6.82 -5.30
N LEU A 168 -10.03 -7.56 -6.33
CA LEU A 168 -8.73 -7.40 -6.99
C LEU A 168 -8.51 -5.95 -7.43
N GLY A 169 -9.53 -5.35 -8.06
CA GLY A 169 -9.52 -3.93 -8.42
C GLY A 169 -9.38 -3.00 -7.22
N VAL A 170 -10.11 -3.26 -6.12
CA VAL A 170 -10.02 -2.46 -4.88
C VAL A 170 -8.59 -2.46 -4.33
N LEU A 171 -7.93 -3.61 -4.31
CA LEU A 171 -6.56 -3.74 -3.78
C LEU A 171 -5.53 -3.06 -4.69
N SER A 172 -5.77 -3.03 -6.01
CA SER A 172 -4.84 -2.46 -6.99
C SER A 172 -4.56 -0.97 -6.80
N ILE A 173 -5.47 -0.17 -6.20
CA ILE A 173 -5.20 1.26 -5.92
C ILE A 173 -4.08 1.46 -4.88
N ARG A 174 -3.75 0.42 -4.11
CA ARG A 174 -2.74 0.44 -3.04
C ARG A 174 -1.39 -0.14 -3.50
N THR A 175 -1.23 -0.37 -4.80
CA THR A 175 0.01 -0.90 -5.37
C THR A 175 1.05 0.19 -5.62
N PHE A 176 2.28 -0.27 -5.83
CA PHE A 176 3.46 0.58 -5.97
C PHE A 176 3.27 1.77 -6.93
N PRO A 177 2.76 1.65 -8.17
CA PRO A 177 2.66 2.80 -9.07
C PRO A 177 1.84 3.98 -8.52
N VAL A 178 0.69 3.68 -7.92
CA VAL A 178 -0.21 4.70 -7.36
C VAL A 178 0.37 5.28 -6.06
N VAL A 179 0.87 4.41 -5.17
CA VAL A 179 1.47 4.83 -3.89
C VAL A 179 2.74 5.66 -4.11
N HIS A 180 3.59 5.24 -5.05
CA HIS A 180 4.80 5.96 -5.47
C HIS A 180 4.45 7.39 -5.90
N THR A 181 3.43 7.54 -6.75
CA THR A 181 2.98 8.84 -7.24
C THR A 181 2.61 9.78 -6.10
N VAL A 182 1.84 9.30 -5.13
CA VAL A 182 1.46 10.07 -3.92
C VAL A 182 2.69 10.40 -3.07
N TYR A 183 3.56 9.42 -2.82
CA TYR A 183 4.71 9.59 -1.94
C TYR A 183 5.74 10.59 -2.49
N ARG A 184 5.85 10.72 -3.81
CA ARG A 184 6.70 11.75 -4.45
C ARG A 184 6.30 13.16 -4.02
N TYR A 185 5.00 13.49 -4.03
CA TYR A 185 4.51 14.80 -3.57
C TYR A 185 4.86 15.07 -2.11
N ILE A 186 4.64 14.07 -1.25
CA ILE A 186 4.89 14.16 0.19
C ILE A 186 6.39 14.32 0.47
N LEU A 187 7.25 13.55 -0.20
CA LEU A 187 8.70 13.64 -0.07
C LEU A 187 9.22 15.01 -0.48
N GLU A 188 8.70 15.59 -1.56
CA GLU A 188 9.05 16.95 -1.95
C GLU A 188 8.63 17.97 -0.89
N ALA A 189 7.43 17.82 -0.32
CA ALA A 189 6.95 18.70 0.74
C ALA A 189 7.82 18.62 2.01
N PHE A 190 8.23 17.41 2.44
CA PHE A 190 9.18 17.26 3.55
C PHE A 190 10.49 17.97 3.27
N LYS A 191 11.08 17.76 2.09
CA LYS A 191 12.36 18.40 1.70
C LYS A 191 12.27 19.93 1.68
N LYS A 192 11.13 20.49 1.24
CA LYS A 192 10.96 21.94 1.01
C LYS A 192 10.48 22.71 2.24
N TYR A 193 9.62 22.11 3.06
CA TYR A 193 8.87 22.83 4.09
C TYR A 193 9.13 22.36 5.50
N THR A 194 10.14 21.50 5.68
CA THR A 194 10.53 21.02 7.00
C THR A 194 12.05 21.00 7.19
N ARG A 195 12.50 20.88 8.44
CA ARG A 195 13.89 20.71 8.84
C ARG A 195 14.22 19.25 9.16
N LEU A 196 13.33 18.30 8.84
CA LEU A 196 13.57 16.88 9.01
C LEU A 196 14.78 16.44 8.19
N SER A 197 15.63 15.62 8.80
CA SER A 197 16.70 14.94 8.10
C SER A 197 16.17 13.80 7.22
N PRO A 198 16.91 13.38 6.17
CA PRO A 198 16.54 12.22 5.36
C PRO A 198 16.26 10.94 6.16
N ARG A 199 16.93 10.77 7.30
CA ARG A 199 16.74 9.63 8.19
C ARG A 199 15.36 9.61 8.85
N GLU A 200 14.75 10.77 9.05
CA GLU A 200 13.47 10.91 9.76
C GLU A 200 12.29 10.69 8.83
N TYR A 201 12.36 11.13 7.56
CA TYR A 201 11.33 10.80 6.55
C TYR A 201 11.66 9.56 5.70
N PHE A 202 12.68 8.79 6.09
CA PHE A 202 13.15 7.60 5.35
C PHE A 202 12.04 6.59 5.02
N PHE A 203 11.03 6.48 5.89
CA PHE A 203 9.83 5.68 5.65
C PHE A 203 9.22 5.91 4.24
N TYR A 204 9.04 7.18 3.87
CA TYR A 204 8.44 7.53 2.58
C TYR A 204 9.41 7.31 1.42
N GLN A 205 10.71 7.53 1.64
CA GLN A 205 11.72 7.26 0.62
C GLN A 205 11.74 5.77 0.27
N LEU A 206 11.74 4.91 1.30
CA LEU A 206 11.67 3.47 1.13
C LEU A 206 10.38 3.04 0.42
N GLY A 207 9.23 3.51 0.90
CA GLY A 207 7.93 3.18 0.29
C GLY A 207 7.74 3.74 -1.13
N SER A 208 8.53 4.73 -1.54
CA SER A 208 8.54 5.23 -2.91
C SER A 208 9.48 4.45 -3.84
N GLU A 209 10.39 3.64 -3.33
CA GLU A 209 11.39 2.94 -4.17
C GLU A 209 11.27 1.43 -4.12
N LEU A 210 10.54 0.88 -3.16
CA LEU A 210 10.31 -0.55 -3.06
C LEU A 210 8.96 -0.95 -3.64
N GLU A 211 9.02 -1.59 -4.80
CA GLU A 211 7.89 -2.36 -5.30
C GLU A 211 7.51 -3.46 -4.32
N THR A 212 6.27 -3.42 -3.87
CA THR A 212 5.72 -4.34 -2.88
C THR A 212 5.39 -5.69 -3.53
N PRO A 213 5.57 -6.83 -2.85
CA PRO A 213 5.13 -8.15 -3.34
C PRO A 213 3.64 -8.20 -3.76
N LEU A 214 2.80 -7.30 -3.22
CA LEU A 214 1.41 -7.15 -3.62
C LEU A 214 1.23 -6.88 -5.12
N TYR A 215 2.08 -6.03 -5.69
CA TYR A 215 1.92 -5.61 -7.08
C TYR A 215 2.12 -6.80 -8.03
N GLY A 216 3.23 -7.54 -7.87
CA GLY A 216 3.51 -8.75 -8.65
C GLY A 216 2.39 -9.79 -8.49
N TYR A 217 1.94 -10.02 -7.25
CA TYR A 217 0.85 -10.95 -6.98
C TYR A 217 -0.48 -10.55 -7.64
N LEU A 218 -0.90 -9.29 -7.51
CA LEU A 218 -2.14 -8.82 -8.14
C LEU A 218 -2.05 -8.88 -9.66
N LYS A 219 -0.90 -8.51 -10.22
CA LYS A 219 -0.65 -8.61 -11.67
C LYS A 219 -0.80 -10.05 -12.15
N GLU A 220 -0.11 -10.99 -11.51
CA GLU A 220 -0.20 -12.43 -11.82
C GLU A 220 -1.64 -12.94 -11.68
N LYS A 221 -2.31 -12.64 -10.57
CA LYS A 221 -3.66 -13.15 -10.29
C LYS A 221 -4.68 -12.56 -11.27
N ILE A 222 -4.65 -11.26 -11.54
CA ILE A 222 -5.53 -10.62 -12.53
C ILE A 222 -5.29 -11.23 -13.92
N CYS A 223 -4.03 -11.39 -14.36
CA CYS A 223 -3.71 -12.06 -15.63
C CYS A 223 -4.26 -13.50 -15.69
N THR A 224 -4.30 -14.18 -14.54
CA THR A 224 -4.80 -15.56 -14.43
C THR A 224 -6.31 -15.64 -14.48
N VAL A 225 -7.05 -14.76 -13.80
CA VAL A 225 -8.52 -14.89 -13.63
C VAL A 225 -9.35 -14.01 -14.57
N CYS A 226 -8.78 -12.91 -15.09
CA CYS A 226 -9.50 -11.93 -15.87
C CYS A 226 -9.34 -12.25 -17.37
N LYS A 227 -10.32 -12.95 -17.95
CA LYS A 227 -10.26 -13.49 -19.31
C LYS A 227 -11.21 -12.79 -20.29
N THR A 228 -12.30 -12.24 -19.77
CA THR A 228 -13.36 -11.62 -20.57
C THR A 228 -13.38 -10.10 -20.41
N ARG A 229 -14.15 -9.42 -21.28
CA ARG A 229 -14.41 -7.99 -21.15
C ARG A 229 -15.14 -7.69 -19.84
N GLU A 230 -16.08 -8.56 -19.47
CA GLU A 230 -16.88 -8.49 -18.26
C GLU A 230 -15.99 -8.61 -17.02
N ASP A 231 -15.01 -9.51 -17.02
CA ASP A 231 -14.07 -9.63 -15.88
C ASP A 231 -13.28 -8.34 -15.69
N ARG A 232 -12.79 -7.76 -16.80
CA ARG A 232 -12.04 -6.50 -16.80
C ARG A 232 -12.89 -5.35 -16.30
N TRP A 233 -14.18 -5.37 -16.62
CA TRP A 233 -15.13 -4.39 -16.12
C TRP A 233 -15.35 -4.51 -14.61
N GLU A 234 -15.52 -5.73 -14.07
CA GLU A 234 -15.64 -5.95 -12.63
C GLU A 234 -14.40 -5.45 -11.86
N VAL A 235 -13.20 -5.76 -12.34
CA VAL A 235 -11.94 -5.24 -11.78
C VAL A 235 -11.91 -3.71 -11.86
N SER A 236 -12.31 -3.12 -12.99
CA SER A 236 -12.34 -1.67 -13.18
C SER A 236 -13.31 -0.97 -12.21
N LYS A 237 -14.46 -1.58 -11.92
CA LYS A 237 -15.41 -1.08 -10.91
C LYS A 237 -14.80 -1.08 -9.52
N GLY A 238 -14.15 -2.18 -9.12
CA GLY A 238 -13.44 -2.27 -7.85
C GLY A 238 -12.42 -1.15 -7.68
N PHE A 239 -11.61 -0.97 -8.72
CA PHE A 239 -10.60 0.08 -8.78
C PHE A 239 -11.20 1.48 -8.66
N ALA A 240 -12.24 1.78 -9.45
CA ALA A 240 -12.92 3.07 -9.43
C ALA A 240 -13.54 3.40 -8.07
N HIS A 241 -14.16 2.43 -7.40
CA HIS A 241 -14.72 2.61 -6.06
C HIS A 241 -13.64 2.92 -5.02
N ALA A 242 -12.51 2.21 -5.08
CA ALA A 242 -11.39 2.41 -4.18
C ALA A 242 -10.68 3.75 -4.43
N ALA A 243 -10.49 4.14 -5.71
CA ALA A 243 -9.97 5.44 -6.11
C ALA A 243 -10.86 6.60 -5.60
N ALA A 244 -12.18 6.46 -5.72
CA ALA A 244 -13.11 7.46 -5.21
C ALA A 244 -13.11 7.52 -3.66
N CYS A 245 -13.00 6.38 -2.99
CA CYS A 245 -12.84 6.32 -1.53
C CYS A 245 -11.58 7.07 -1.07
N GLN A 246 -10.46 6.80 -1.73
CA GLN A 246 -9.18 7.47 -1.47
C GLN A 246 -9.24 8.98 -1.80
N SER A 247 -9.90 9.39 -2.87
CA SER A 247 -10.11 10.81 -3.22
C SER A 247 -10.91 11.55 -2.14
N ARG A 248 -11.98 10.94 -1.61
CA ARG A 248 -12.74 11.52 -0.49
C ARG A 248 -11.92 11.67 0.78
N TYR A 249 -11.00 10.74 1.05
CA TYR A 249 -10.06 10.87 2.15
C TYR A 249 -9.18 12.12 1.97
N TRP A 250 -8.64 12.33 0.76
CA TRP A 250 -7.87 13.52 0.43
C TRP A 250 -8.68 14.81 0.50
N ASP A 251 -9.95 14.81 0.08
CA ASP A 251 -10.83 15.97 0.20
C ASP A 251 -11.06 16.40 1.64
N ARG A 252 -11.14 15.44 2.56
CA ARG A 252 -11.28 15.73 4.00
C ARG A 252 -10.00 16.35 4.54
N LEU A 253 -8.82 15.81 4.20
CA LEU A 253 -7.54 16.41 4.60
C LEU A 253 -7.32 17.79 3.97
N TYR A 254 -7.70 17.95 2.70
CA TYR A 254 -7.55 19.21 1.99
C TYR A 254 -8.35 20.33 2.64
N ARG A 255 -9.64 20.08 2.93
CA ARG A 255 -10.49 21.05 3.62
C ARG A 255 -9.95 21.44 4.99
N ARG A 256 -9.40 20.49 5.75
CA ARG A 256 -8.73 20.78 7.03
C ARG A 256 -7.51 21.66 6.80
N ALA A 257 -6.68 21.33 5.82
CA ALA A 257 -5.47 22.09 5.50
C ALA A 257 -5.76 23.53 5.05
N LEU A 258 -6.85 23.75 4.31
CA LEU A 258 -7.32 25.08 3.93
C LEU A 258 -7.79 25.92 5.14
N GLY A 259 -8.20 25.27 6.22
CA GLY A 259 -8.63 25.92 7.47
C GLY A 259 -7.50 26.22 8.45
N TYR A 260 -6.26 25.79 8.19
CA TYR A 260 -5.15 26.05 9.09
C TYR A 260 -4.74 27.53 9.10
N PRO A 261 -4.32 28.07 10.25
CA PRO A 261 -3.78 29.42 10.31
C PRO A 261 -2.54 29.50 9.43
N ARG A 262 -2.43 30.60 8.67
CA ARG A 262 -1.25 30.82 7.83
C ARG A 262 0.01 30.74 8.66
N ASN A 263 1.02 30.07 8.12
CA ASN A 263 2.27 29.88 8.83
C ASN A 263 2.93 31.25 9.07
N ARG A 264 3.06 31.66 10.35
CA ARG A 264 3.79 32.89 10.72
C ARG A 264 5.31 32.72 10.62
N TRP A 265 5.80 31.49 10.45
CA TRP A 265 7.23 31.11 10.51
C TRP A 265 7.97 31.19 9.15
N LYS A 266 7.65 32.18 8.32
CA LYS A 266 8.41 32.45 7.11
C LYS A 266 8.72 33.94 7.04
N ASP A 267 9.79 34.35 7.71
CA ASP A 267 10.61 35.50 7.24
C ASP A 267 12.01 35.56 7.86
N THR A 268 12.30 34.82 8.93
CA THR A 268 13.64 34.84 9.53
C THR A 268 14.25 33.44 9.50
N ASP A 269 15.37 33.31 8.78
CA ASP A 269 16.32 32.19 8.80
C ASP A 269 15.93 30.92 8.01
N ARG A 270 16.02 31.04 6.67
CA ARG A 270 16.34 29.90 5.81
C ARG A 270 17.85 29.84 5.61
N LEU A 271 18.55 29.08 6.46
CA LEU A 271 19.89 28.62 6.14
C LEU A 271 19.77 27.57 5.03
N GLU A 272 20.47 27.80 3.92
CA GLU A 272 20.65 26.81 2.86
C GLU A 272 21.31 25.57 3.47
N ILE A 273 20.54 24.50 3.65
CA ILE A 273 21.10 23.22 4.09
C ILE A 273 21.76 22.58 2.86
N PRO A 274 23.07 22.32 2.87
CA PRO A 274 23.73 21.65 1.76
C PRO A 274 23.18 20.23 1.63
N ILE A 275 22.73 19.90 0.42
CA ILE A 275 22.25 18.57 0.06
C ILE A 275 23.43 17.60 0.19
N SER A 276 23.45 16.82 1.27
CA SER A 276 24.46 15.77 1.49
C SER A 276 24.26 14.63 0.47
N PRO A 277 25.34 14.11 -0.15
CA PRO A 277 25.24 13.26 -1.32
C PRO A 277 24.66 11.87 -1.01
N VAL A 278 23.80 11.45 -1.93
CA VAL A 278 23.06 10.20 -2.19
C VAL A 278 23.85 8.86 -2.02
N SER A 279 25.11 8.91 -1.58
CA SER A 279 26.09 7.81 -1.54
C SER A 279 25.64 6.59 -0.72
N ARG A 280 25.18 6.79 0.52
CA ARG A 280 24.74 5.67 1.40
C ARG A 280 23.44 5.01 0.93
N PHE A 281 22.59 5.79 0.27
CA PHE A 281 21.31 5.33 -0.26
C PHE A 281 21.50 4.44 -1.49
N ASN A 282 22.42 4.82 -2.39
CA ASN A 282 22.77 3.98 -3.54
C ASN A 282 23.40 2.65 -3.12
N GLN A 283 24.18 2.61 -2.03
CA GLN A 283 24.72 1.36 -1.47
C GLN A 283 23.65 0.47 -0.83
N LEU A 284 22.63 1.04 -0.21
CA LEU A 284 21.49 0.28 0.33
C LEU A 284 20.61 -0.24 -0.81
N LYS A 285 20.36 0.59 -1.82
CA LYS A 285 19.64 0.24 -3.05
C LYS A 285 20.33 -0.87 -3.84
N SER A 286 21.65 -0.83 -3.98
CA SER A 286 22.41 -1.90 -4.64
C SER A 286 22.33 -3.21 -3.88
N ARG A 287 22.35 -3.19 -2.54
CA ARG A 287 22.14 -4.39 -1.70
C ARG A 287 20.73 -4.95 -1.78
N LEU A 288 19.72 -4.08 -1.84
CA LEU A 288 18.31 -4.46 -1.96
C LEU A 288 17.97 -5.02 -3.36
N LEU A 289 18.60 -4.49 -4.41
CA LEU A 289 18.45 -4.99 -5.78
C LEU A 289 19.23 -6.29 -6.02
N GLN A 290 20.35 -6.52 -5.33
CA GLN A 290 21.11 -7.78 -5.39
C GLN A 290 20.37 -8.97 -4.74
N HIS A 291 19.42 -8.72 -3.83
CA HIS A 291 18.57 -9.76 -3.24
C HIS A 291 17.26 -10.01 -4.02
N LYS A 292 16.94 -9.22 -5.05
CA LYS A 292 15.88 -9.54 -6.01
C LYS A 292 16.55 -10.19 -7.21
N PHE A 293 16.11 -11.38 -7.62
CA PHE A 293 16.66 -12.24 -8.69
C PHE A 293 17.69 -13.29 -8.28
N ASP A 294 17.45 -14.00 -7.17
CA ASP A 294 17.84 -15.41 -7.12
C ASP A 294 16.59 -16.25 -7.41
N HIS A 295 16.37 -16.59 -8.67
CA HIS A 295 15.31 -17.50 -9.14
C HIS A 295 15.73 -18.98 -9.00
N SER A 296 16.77 -19.26 -8.21
CA SER A 296 17.35 -20.61 -8.08
C SER A 296 16.62 -21.54 -7.10
N ASP A 297 15.66 -21.04 -6.31
CA ASP A 297 14.86 -21.88 -5.41
C ASP A 297 13.58 -22.48 -6.06
N LEU A 298 13.45 -22.43 -7.39
CA LEU A 298 12.50 -23.27 -8.12
C LEU A 298 13.14 -24.64 -8.41
N GLU A 299 13.49 -25.38 -7.36
CA GLU A 299 13.77 -26.81 -7.47
C GLU A 299 12.45 -27.56 -7.70
N VAL A 300 12.26 -27.90 -8.98
CA VAL A 300 11.69 -29.13 -9.53
C VAL A 300 11.20 -30.12 -8.45
N LEU A 301 9.88 -30.24 -8.32
CA LEU A 301 9.26 -31.42 -7.70
C LEU A 301 9.68 -32.66 -8.49
N PRO A 302 10.18 -33.75 -7.86
CA PRO A 302 10.50 -34.97 -8.58
C PRO A 302 9.22 -35.61 -9.13
N GLU A 303 9.24 -35.92 -10.41
CA GLU A 303 8.24 -36.73 -11.09
C GLU A 303 8.09 -38.09 -10.39
N GLU A 304 6.85 -38.47 -10.10
CA GLU A 304 6.50 -39.83 -9.70
C GLU A 304 6.79 -40.78 -10.87
N SER A 305 7.92 -41.49 -10.79
CA SER A 305 8.19 -42.65 -11.63
C SER A 305 7.35 -43.83 -11.14
N GLN A 306 6.37 -44.23 -11.94
CA GLN A 306 5.79 -45.57 -11.90
C GLN A 306 6.89 -46.61 -12.11
N GLU A 307 6.98 -47.63 -11.26
CA GLU A 307 7.29 -48.98 -11.74
C GLU A 307 6.76 -50.06 -10.79
N HIS A 308 6.24 -51.10 -11.44
CA HIS A 308 5.50 -52.22 -10.91
C HIS A 308 6.40 -53.31 -10.29
N SER A 309 5.72 -54.15 -9.52
CA SER A 309 5.98 -55.59 -9.31
C SER A 309 6.88 -55.93 -8.11
N SER A 310 6.67 -56.96 -7.30
CA SER A 310 5.67 -58.03 -7.21
C SER A 310 6.24 -59.03 -6.19
N ILE A 311 5.37 -59.61 -5.36
CA ILE A 311 5.41 -61.00 -4.88
C ILE A 311 6.23 -61.34 -3.60
N SER A 312 5.43 -61.61 -2.55
CA SER A 312 5.49 -62.74 -1.57
C SER A 312 6.69 -62.84 -0.61
N SER A 313 6.57 -63.29 0.64
CA SER A 313 5.71 -64.36 1.18
C SER A 313 5.81 -64.40 2.72
N ASN A 314 4.81 -65.07 3.33
CA ASN A 314 4.85 -65.82 4.59
C ASN A 314 4.85 -65.06 5.94
N THR A 315 3.68 -64.92 6.57
CA THR A 315 3.05 -65.84 7.57
C THR A 315 3.75 -65.88 8.92
N TYR A 316 3.11 -65.32 9.95
CA TYR A 316 2.85 -66.02 11.23
C TYR A 316 1.57 -65.46 11.88
N SER A 317 0.66 -66.39 12.17
CA SER A 317 -0.56 -66.23 12.96
C SER A 317 -0.31 -66.84 14.34
N LEU A 318 -0.98 -66.30 15.38
CA LEU A 318 -1.30 -66.83 16.72
C LEU A 318 -1.32 -65.61 17.69
N GLY A 319 -2.34 -65.33 18.50
CA GLY A 319 -3.53 -66.09 18.86
C GLY A 319 -4.57 -65.22 19.58
N LYS A 320 -5.69 -65.90 19.82
CA LYS A 320 -7.07 -65.46 20.10
C LYS A 320 -7.35 -64.82 21.49
N PRO A 321 -8.60 -64.33 21.71
CA PRO A 321 -9.04 -63.45 22.79
C PRO A 321 -9.76 -64.17 23.95
N SER A 322 -10.01 -63.45 25.05
CA SER A 322 -11.07 -63.58 26.09
C SER A 322 -10.59 -62.76 27.32
N VAL A 323 -11.36 -61.96 28.07
CA VAL A 323 -12.79 -61.85 28.40
C VAL A 323 -13.17 -60.37 28.47
#